data_AF-A0A1V4SIT3-F1
#
_entry.id   AF-A0A1V4SIT3-F1
#
_cell.length_a   1.000
_cell.length_b   1.000
_cell.length_c   1.000
_cell.angle_alpha   90.00
_cell.angle_beta   90.00
_cell.angle_gamma   90.00
#
_symmetry.space_group_name_H-M   'P 1'
#
loop_
_entity.id
_entity.type
_entity.pdbx_description
1 polymer ?
#
loop_
_entity_poly.entity_id
_entity_poly.type
_entity_poly.pdbx_seq_one_letter_code
_entity_poly.pdbx_strand_id
1 'polypeptide(L)'
;MKVRLDYVTNSSSVSYIITMNADMAEFGKKRNHNYTGDTKKQRIFETLSKDLVSSGEIRQFGDNEIIMKQYDFSKKPDCKYDYSFEVPINEVDFSKMSDEVLWAYIYGEYFVNSRLPAEFKGLGLVQVPRDKNKLAEKIHSLGCDDCERKGTEKCHGNKAE
;
A
#
# COMPACT_ATOMS: atom_id res chain seq x y z
N MET A 1 -5.21 -22.23 35.54
CA MET A 1 -4.32 -21.77 34.45
C MET A 1 -5.21 -21.14 33.38
N LYS A 2 -5.11 -19.83 33.15
CA LYS A 2 -5.96 -19.11 32.19
C LYS A 2 -5.12 -18.84 30.95
N VAL A 3 -5.35 -19.58 29.87
CA VAL A 3 -4.74 -19.28 28.57
C VAL A 3 -5.40 -18.00 28.08
N ARG A 4 -4.65 -16.89 28.15
CA ARG A 4 -4.99 -15.64 27.49
C ARG A 4 -4.71 -15.84 26.00
N LEU A 5 -5.76 -16.11 25.23
CA LEU A 5 -5.69 -16.17 23.78
C LEU A 5 -5.71 -14.72 23.24
N ASP A 6 -4.70 -13.93 23.60
CA ASP A 6 -4.57 -12.54 23.16
C ASP A 6 -3.96 -12.51 21.73
N TYR A 7 -4.49 -13.30 20.80
CA TYR A 7 -4.28 -13.05 19.37
C TYR A 7 -5.24 -11.94 18.93
N VAL A 8 -5.07 -10.78 19.54
CA VAL A 8 -5.73 -9.55 19.08
C VAL A 8 -4.87 -9.04 17.93
N THR A 9 -5.13 -9.52 16.72
CA THR A 9 -4.62 -8.92 15.47
C THR A 9 -5.32 -7.58 15.18
N ASN A 10 -5.58 -6.75 16.20
CA ASN A 10 -6.02 -5.36 16.03
C ASN A 10 -4.82 -4.44 15.71
N SER A 11 -3.86 -4.96 14.95
CA SER A 11 -2.99 -4.12 14.16
C SER A 11 -3.81 -3.75 12.92
N SER A 12 -4.47 -2.59 12.95
CA SER A 12 -5.07 -2.00 11.74
C SER A 12 -4.04 -1.81 10.61
N SER A 13 -2.74 -1.96 10.90
CA SER A 13 -1.65 -1.96 9.95
C SER A 13 -1.51 -3.29 9.19
N VAL A 14 -1.32 -3.16 7.88
CA VAL A 14 -1.14 -4.24 6.92
C VAL A 14 -0.01 -3.90 5.95
N SER A 15 0.55 -4.96 5.35
CA SER A 15 1.66 -4.85 4.40
C SER A 15 1.36 -5.67 3.17
N TYR A 16 1.68 -5.10 2.01
CA TYR A 16 1.48 -5.74 0.72
C TYR A 16 2.75 -5.63 -0.12
N ILE A 17 3.13 -6.71 -0.77
CA ILE A 17 4.13 -6.70 -1.85
C ILE A 17 3.36 -6.59 -3.16
N ILE A 18 3.65 -5.53 -3.91
CA ILE A 18 3.16 -5.34 -5.26
C ILE A 18 4.27 -5.75 -6.21
N THR A 19 3.92 -6.56 -7.21
CA THR A 19 4.84 -7.01 -8.26
C THR A 19 4.37 -6.50 -9.61
N MET A 20 5.29 -6.12 -10.47
CA MET A 20 5.03 -5.72 -11.85
C MET A 20 6.03 -6.38 -12.77
N ASN A 21 5.54 -7.13 -13.75
CA ASN A 21 6.36 -7.52 -14.90
C ASN A 21 6.35 -6.36 -15.91
N ALA A 22 7.51 -5.74 -16.16
CA ALA A 22 7.61 -4.52 -16.96
C ALA A 22 7.10 -4.73 -18.40
N ASP A 23 7.48 -5.83 -19.03
CA ASP A 23 7.06 -6.17 -20.39
C ASP A 23 5.55 -6.37 -20.49
N MET A 24 4.96 -7.08 -19.51
CA MET A 24 3.52 -7.30 -19.45
C MET A 24 2.75 -6.01 -19.14
N ALA A 25 3.30 -5.14 -18.29
CA ALA A 25 2.71 -3.84 -17.98
C ALA A 25 2.75 -2.91 -19.19
N GLU A 26 3.87 -2.87 -19.92
CA GLU A 26 4.04 -2.08 -21.13
C GLU A 26 3.18 -2.63 -22.29
N PHE A 27 3.13 -3.95 -22.44
CA PHE A 27 2.21 -4.63 -23.36
C PHE A 27 0.75 -4.32 -23.02
N GLY A 28 0.40 -4.34 -21.74
CA GLY A 28 -0.92 -3.95 -21.24
C GLY A 28 -1.25 -2.50 -21.63
N LYS A 29 -0.29 -1.59 -21.50
CA LYS A 29 -0.43 -0.19 -21.91
C LYS A 29 -0.59 -0.01 -23.43
N LYS A 30 0.21 -0.72 -24.23
CA LYS A 30 0.25 -0.59 -25.69
C LYS A 30 -0.91 -1.28 -26.40
N ARG A 31 -1.35 -2.45 -25.90
CA ARG A 31 -2.26 -3.36 -26.61
C ARG A 31 -3.68 -3.35 -26.06
N ASN A 32 -3.88 -3.00 -24.79
CA ASN A 32 -5.23 -2.88 -24.26
C ASN A 32 -5.74 -1.46 -24.42
N HIS A 33 -6.79 -1.31 -25.24
CA HIS A 33 -7.80 -0.28 -25.10
C HIS A 33 -8.51 -0.26 -23.72
N ASN A 34 -8.09 -1.08 -22.74
CA ASN A 34 -8.75 -1.24 -21.43
C ASN A 34 -8.47 -0.10 -20.43
N TYR A 35 -7.48 0.75 -20.71
CA TYR A 35 -7.26 2.01 -19.97
C TYR A 35 -7.66 3.23 -20.80
N THR A 36 -7.72 3.08 -22.12
CA THR A 36 -8.00 4.15 -23.07
C THR A 36 -9.50 4.46 -23.04
N GLY A 37 -9.90 5.40 -22.17
CA GLY A 37 -11.29 5.81 -21.96
C GLY A 37 -11.77 5.69 -20.51
N ASP A 38 -11.05 4.97 -19.64
CA ASP A 38 -11.31 4.91 -18.21
C ASP A 38 -10.22 5.71 -17.46
N THR A 39 -10.48 7.00 -17.27
CA THR A 39 -9.57 7.96 -16.62
C THR A 39 -9.15 7.49 -15.22
N LYS A 40 -10.02 6.77 -14.50
CA LYS A 40 -9.71 6.22 -13.18
C LYS A 40 -8.62 5.16 -13.29
N LYS A 41 -8.84 4.14 -14.11
CA LYS A 41 -7.87 3.05 -14.26
C LYS A 41 -6.54 3.54 -14.83
N GLN A 42 -6.59 4.44 -15.80
CA GLN A 42 -5.38 5.04 -16.37
C GLN A 42 -4.55 5.75 -15.29
N ARG A 43 -5.17 6.65 -14.51
CA ARG A 43 -4.45 7.42 -13.50
C ARG A 43 -3.87 6.52 -12.40
N ILE A 44 -4.60 5.48 -11.98
CA ILE A 44 -4.13 4.51 -10.99
C ILE A 44 -2.94 3.72 -11.52
N PHE A 45 -3.02 3.19 -12.74
CA PHE A 45 -1.94 2.44 -13.35
C PHE A 45 -0.68 3.30 -13.52
N GLU A 46 -0.82 4.53 -14.01
CA GLU A 46 0.31 5.45 -14.19
C GLU A 46 0.97 5.81 -12.86
N THR A 47 0.18 6.11 -11.83
CA THR A 47 0.67 6.45 -10.49
C THR A 47 1.44 5.27 -9.89
N LEU A 48 0.86 4.07 -9.93
CA LEU A 48 1.47 2.88 -9.36
C LEU A 48 2.71 2.44 -10.14
N SER A 49 2.66 2.44 -11.47
CA SER A 49 3.79 2.07 -12.32
C SER A 49 4.97 3.04 -12.14
N LYS A 50 4.69 4.35 -12.05
CA LYS A 50 5.72 5.37 -11.81
C LYS A 50 6.40 5.17 -10.45
N ASP A 51 5.62 4.83 -9.42
CA ASP A 51 6.17 4.57 -8.09
C ASP A 51 7.00 3.28 -8.05
N LEU A 52 6.53 2.20 -8.67
CA LEU A 52 7.26 0.93 -8.78
C LEU A 52 8.57 1.08 -9.56
N VAL A 53 8.57 1.76 -10.70
CA VAL A 53 9.80 1.98 -11.49
C VAL A 53 10.79 2.88 -10.76
N SER A 54 10.31 3.88 -10.00
CA SER A 54 11.21 4.83 -9.33
C SER A 54 11.83 4.31 -8.03
N SER A 55 11.16 3.39 -7.33
CA SER A 55 11.55 3.00 -5.97
C SER A 55 11.41 1.51 -5.66
N GLY A 56 10.96 0.71 -6.63
CA GLY A 56 10.88 -0.74 -6.51
C GLY A 56 12.23 -1.42 -6.71
N GLU A 57 12.35 -2.62 -6.15
CA GLU A 57 13.48 -3.51 -6.38
C GLU A 57 13.24 -4.34 -7.64
N ILE A 58 14.26 -4.41 -8.49
CA ILE A 58 14.22 -5.24 -9.71
C ILE A 58 14.77 -6.62 -9.38
N ARG A 59 14.02 -7.66 -9.73
CA ARG A 59 14.41 -9.07 -9.58
C ARG A 59 14.21 -9.81 -10.88
N GLN A 60 15.20 -10.62 -11.25
CA GLN A 60 15.14 -11.46 -12.43
C GLN A 60 14.58 -12.85 -12.07
N PHE A 61 13.57 -13.30 -12.80
CA PHE A 61 12.97 -14.63 -12.67
C PHE A 61 12.96 -15.31 -14.04
N GLY A 62 13.97 -16.16 -14.28
CA GLY A 62 14.24 -16.69 -15.63
C GLY A 62 14.56 -15.56 -16.60
N ASP A 63 13.84 -15.51 -17.72
CA ASP A 63 13.98 -14.47 -18.74
C ASP A 63 13.13 -13.22 -18.47
N ASN A 64 12.45 -13.16 -17.31
CA ASN A 64 11.54 -12.05 -16.99
C ASN A 64 12.12 -11.14 -15.92
N GLU A 65 11.97 -9.84 -16.12
CA GLU A 65 12.24 -8.82 -15.11
C GLU A 65 10.95 -8.48 -14.33
N ILE A 66 11.00 -8.65 -13.01
CA ILE A 66 9.90 -8.34 -12.09
C ILE A 66 10.33 -7.23 -11.14
N ILE A 67 9.63 -6.10 -11.20
CA ILE A 67 9.77 -4.99 -10.27
C ILE A 67 8.86 -5.27 -9.07
N MET A 68 9.37 -5.12 -7.86
CA MET A 68 8.58 -5.36 -6.65
C MET A 68 8.83 -4.30 -5.58
N LYS A 69 7.77 -3.95 -4.85
CA LYS A 69 7.85 -3.01 -3.73
C LYS A 69 6.89 -3.42 -2.63
N GLN A 70 7.35 -3.32 -1.39
CA GLN A 70 6.50 -3.47 -0.22
C GLN A 70 5.89 -2.12 0.19
N TYR A 71 4.59 -2.13 0.46
CA TYR A 71 3.83 -1.00 0.97
C TYR A 71 3.32 -1.34 2.37
N ASP A 72 3.56 -0.44 3.31
CA ASP A 72 3.13 -0.56 4.70
C ASP A 72 2.19 0.60 5.05
N PHE A 73 0.95 0.30 5.44
CA PHE A 73 -0.06 1.31 5.78
C PHE A 73 -1.08 0.76 6.78
N SER A 74 -1.94 1.63 7.31
CA SER A 74 -3.00 1.32 8.26
C SER A 74 -4.38 1.49 7.63
N LYS A 75 -5.19 0.43 7.68
CA LYS A 75 -6.50 0.34 7.02
C LYS A 75 -7.49 1.45 7.37
N LYS A 76 -7.43 2.00 8.59
CA LYS A 76 -8.35 3.03 9.06
C LYS A 76 -7.93 4.44 8.65
N PRO A 77 -6.71 4.92 8.98
CA PRO A 77 -6.32 6.28 8.65
C PRO A 77 -5.89 6.45 7.18
N ASP A 78 -5.35 5.40 6.56
CA ASP A 78 -4.64 5.55 5.29
C ASP A 78 -5.45 5.06 4.07
N CYS A 79 -6.63 4.48 4.27
CA CYS A 79 -7.43 3.93 3.17
C CYS A 79 -8.72 4.71 2.92
N LYS A 80 -9.06 4.83 1.64
CA LYS A 80 -10.34 5.33 1.16
C LYS A 80 -11.00 4.26 0.29
N TYR A 81 -12.30 4.09 0.43
CA TYR A 81 -13.09 3.07 -0.25
C TYR A 81 -14.14 3.71 -1.17
N ASP A 82 -14.77 2.94 -2.04
CA ASP A 82 -15.83 3.42 -2.96
C ASP A 82 -16.94 4.17 -2.20
N TYR A 83 -17.34 3.65 -1.03
CA TYR A 83 -18.38 4.24 -0.18
C TYR A 83 -17.93 5.50 0.58
N SER A 84 -16.64 5.85 0.51
CA SER A 84 -16.07 7.01 1.20
C SER A 84 -16.18 8.31 0.39
N PHE A 85 -16.77 8.26 -0.81
CA PHE A 85 -17.02 9.43 -1.65
C PHE A 85 -18.48 9.87 -1.51
N GLU A 86 -18.72 11.18 -1.65
CA GLU A 86 -20.05 11.77 -1.57
C GLU A 86 -20.92 11.43 -2.79
N VAL A 87 -20.29 11.14 -3.92
CA VAL A 87 -20.94 10.74 -5.17
C VAL A 87 -20.60 9.29 -5.51
N PRO A 88 -21.43 8.59 -6.31
CA PRO A 88 -21.12 7.26 -6.80
C PRO A 88 -19.73 7.21 -7.45
N ILE A 89 -19.00 6.10 -7.27
CA ILE A 89 -17.61 5.99 -7.74
C ILE A 89 -17.44 6.22 -9.25
N ASN A 90 -18.49 5.98 -10.04
CA ASN A 90 -18.51 6.19 -11.48
C ASN A 90 -18.64 7.67 -11.88
N GLU A 91 -19.04 8.54 -10.95
CA GLU A 91 -19.19 9.99 -11.13
C GLU A 91 -18.01 10.78 -10.53
N VAL A 92 -17.12 10.11 -9.77
CA VAL A 92 -15.93 10.73 -9.19
C VAL A 92 -14.95 11.11 -10.31
N ASP A 93 -14.59 12.40 -10.35
CA ASP A 93 -13.58 12.89 -11.29
C ASP A 93 -12.15 12.59 -10.79
N PHE A 94 -11.65 11.41 -11.18
CA PHE A 94 -10.29 10.98 -10.86
C PHE A 94 -9.21 11.87 -11.47
N SER A 95 -9.50 12.75 -12.45
CA SER A 95 -8.49 13.65 -13.03
C SER A 95 -8.14 14.83 -12.11
N LYS A 96 -9.06 15.22 -11.22
CA LYS A 96 -8.90 16.36 -10.29
C LYS A 96 -8.52 15.94 -8.87
N MET A 97 -8.47 14.63 -8.61
CA MET A 97 -8.08 14.09 -7.31
C MET A 97 -6.64 14.49 -6.95
N SER A 98 -6.34 14.77 -5.68
CA SER A 98 -4.96 14.93 -5.24
C SER A 98 -4.25 13.56 -5.14
N ASP A 99 -2.93 13.56 -5.23
CA ASP A 99 -2.17 12.31 -5.19
C ASP A 99 -2.31 11.60 -3.83
N GLU A 100 -2.43 12.33 -2.73
CA GLU A 100 -2.69 11.76 -1.40
C GLU A 100 -4.00 10.99 -1.35
N VAL A 101 -5.09 11.58 -1.87
CA VAL A 101 -6.41 10.94 -1.90
C VAL A 101 -6.41 9.75 -2.86
N LEU A 102 -5.70 9.87 -3.98
CA LEU A 102 -5.54 8.78 -4.94
C LEU A 102 -4.81 7.59 -4.31
N TRP A 103 -3.73 7.82 -3.58
CA TRP A 103 -3.00 6.76 -2.88
C TRP A 103 -3.86 6.11 -1.79
N ALA A 104 -4.58 6.89 -1.01
CA ALA A 104 -5.51 6.34 -0.02
C ALA A 104 -6.57 5.44 -0.67
N TYR A 105 -7.07 5.83 -1.84
CA TYR A 105 -8.00 5.03 -2.62
C TYR A 105 -7.36 3.75 -3.19
N ILE A 106 -6.12 3.82 -3.70
CA ILE A 106 -5.36 2.65 -4.15
C ILE A 106 -5.16 1.65 -3.00
N TYR A 107 -4.79 2.12 -1.81
CA TYR A 107 -4.63 1.27 -0.64
C TYR A 107 -5.94 0.56 -0.25
N GLY A 108 -7.06 1.27 -0.25
CA GLY A 108 -8.37 0.70 0.10
C GLY A 108 -8.88 -0.29 -0.95
N GLU A 109 -9.11 0.16 -2.17
CA GLU A 109 -9.80 -0.65 -3.18
C GLU A 109 -8.88 -1.62 -3.91
N TYR A 110 -7.65 -1.21 -4.21
CA TYR A 110 -6.77 -2.03 -5.04
C TYR A 110 -5.92 -2.98 -4.23
N PHE A 111 -5.46 -2.58 -3.03
CA PHE A 111 -4.66 -3.45 -2.17
C PHE A 111 -5.54 -4.20 -1.17
N VAL A 112 -6.34 -3.52 -0.35
CA VAL A 112 -7.16 -4.19 0.68
C VAL A 112 -8.28 -5.02 0.06
N ASN A 113 -9.06 -4.46 -0.87
CA ASN A 113 -10.11 -5.19 -1.58
C ASN A 113 -9.60 -6.02 -2.77
N SER A 114 -8.28 -6.07 -2.98
CA SER A 114 -7.62 -6.95 -3.97
C SER A 114 -8.09 -6.78 -5.43
N ARG A 115 -8.51 -5.56 -5.84
CA ARG A 115 -8.90 -5.28 -7.23
C ARG A 115 -7.73 -5.24 -8.20
N LEU A 116 -6.50 -5.06 -7.71
CA LEU A 116 -5.31 -4.86 -8.54
C LEU A 116 -5.07 -5.97 -9.59
N PRO A 117 -4.94 -7.26 -9.22
CA PRO A 117 -4.69 -8.32 -10.20
C PRO A 117 -5.88 -8.59 -11.12
N ALA A 118 -7.10 -8.23 -10.71
CA ALA A 118 -8.31 -8.41 -11.51
C ALA A 118 -8.43 -7.34 -12.60
N GLU A 119 -8.04 -6.10 -12.31
CA GLU A 119 -8.19 -4.96 -13.23
C GLU A 119 -6.95 -4.69 -14.07
N PHE A 120 -5.74 -5.01 -13.57
CA PHE A 120 -4.48 -4.69 -14.23
C PHE A 120 -3.65 -5.93 -14.55
N LYS A 121 -3.56 -6.27 -15.84
CA LYS A 121 -2.68 -7.35 -16.30
C LYS A 121 -1.21 -6.96 -16.10
N GLY A 122 -0.41 -7.90 -15.61
CA GLY A 122 1.01 -7.70 -15.33
C GLY A 122 1.31 -7.17 -13.92
N LEU A 123 0.27 -6.81 -13.15
CA LEU A 123 0.39 -6.48 -11.74
C LEU A 123 -0.05 -7.65 -10.86
N GLY A 124 0.67 -7.84 -9.76
CA GLY A 124 0.40 -8.85 -8.74
C GLY A 124 0.36 -8.22 -7.36
N LEU A 125 -0.32 -8.90 -6.44
CA LEU A 125 -0.57 -8.45 -5.07
C LEU A 125 -0.41 -9.65 -4.13
N VAL A 126 0.46 -9.51 -3.13
CA VAL A 126 0.63 -10.51 -2.06
C VAL A 126 0.58 -9.80 -0.73
N GLN A 127 -0.31 -10.23 0.16
CA GLN A 127 -0.32 -9.74 1.54
C GLN A 127 0.78 -10.42 2.35
N VAL A 128 1.57 -9.65 3.09
CA VAL A 128 2.65 -10.15 3.94
C VAL A 128 2.50 -9.65 5.38
N PRO A 129 3.06 -10.36 6.38
CA PRO A 129 3.18 -9.82 7.72
C PRO A 129 3.99 -8.52 7.68
N ARG A 130 3.59 -7.55 8.49
CA ARG A 130 4.36 -6.31 8.60
C ARG A 130 5.75 -6.58 9.13
N ASP A 131 6.75 -6.07 8.43
CA ASP A 131 8.13 -6.15 8.87
C ASP A 131 8.32 -5.30 10.13
N LYS A 132 8.57 -5.97 11.26
CA LYS A 132 8.77 -5.31 12.56
C LYS A 132 10.12 -4.58 12.62
N ASN A 133 11.09 -4.96 11.79
CA ASN A 133 12.45 -4.40 11.83
C ASN A 133 12.51 -3.01 11.18
N LYS A 134 11.79 -2.79 10.06
CA LYS A 134 11.63 -1.44 9.46
C LYS A 134 10.94 -0.44 10.39
N LEU A 135 10.08 -0.91 11.31
CA LEU A 135 9.45 -0.06 12.32
C LEU A 135 10.48 0.42 13.36
N ALA A 136 11.41 -0.45 13.77
CA ALA A 136 12.46 -0.09 14.72
C ALA A 136 13.39 1.00 14.14
N GLU A 137 13.72 0.93 12.85
CA GLU A 137 14.50 1.96 12.15
C GLU A 137 13.74 3.30 12.05
N LYS A 138 12.44 3.26 11.74
CA LYS A 138 11.61 4.48 11.66
C LYS A 138 11.41 5.13 13.04
N ILE A 139 11.24 4.34 14.10
CA ILE A 139 11.19 4.83 15.48
C ILE A 139 12.54 5.41 15.93
N HIS A 140 13.66 4.84 15.49
CA HIS A 140 14.98 5.43 15.75
C HIS A 140 15.21 6.76 15.02
N SER A 141 14.60 6.94 13.84
CA SER A 141 14.71 8.18 13.04
C SER A 141 13.79 9.31 13.50
N LEU A 142 12.66 8.97 14.14
CA LEU A 142 11.79 9.91 14.83
C LEU A 142 12.30 9.99 16.26
N GLY A 143 13.23 10.92 16.52
CA GLY A 143 13.68 11.23 17.87
C GLY A 143 12.48 11.31 18.80
N CYS A 144 12.46 10.43 19.81
CA CYS A 144 11.47 10.48 20.87
C CYS A 144 11.73 11.78 21.66
N ASP A 145 11.08 12.87 21.28
CA ASP A 145 11.18 14.17 21.97
C ASP A 145 10.68 14.09 23.43
N ASP A 146 10.01 13.00 23.82
CA ASP A 146 9.52 12.74 25.18
C ASP A 146 10.37 11.72 25.98
N CYS A 147 11.50 11.25 25.45
CA CYS A 147 12.34 10.26 26.13
C CYS A 147 13.47 10.94 26.93
N GLU A 148 13.20 11.33 28.18
CA GLU A 148 14.23 11.91 29.07
C GLU A 148 15.32 10.93 29.55
N ARG A 149 15.35 9.66 29.10
CA ARG A 149 16.45 8.75 29.43
C ARG A 149 16.89 7.91 28.23
N LYS A 150 18.08 8.22 27.72
CA LYS A 150 18.81 7.36 26.78
C LYS A 150 19.14 6.03 27.47
N GLY A 151 18.73 4.91 26.87
CA GLY A 151 19.29 3.59 27.18
C GLY A 151 18.43 2.60 27.98
N THR A 152 17.10 2.72 27.98
CA THR A 152 16.24 1.66 28.57
C THR A 152 15.08 1.26 27.67
N GLU A 153 14.91 -0.05 27.43
CA GLU A 153 13.94 -0.69 26.52
C GLU A 153 12.46 -0.61 26.96
N LYS A 154 12.08 0.30 27.86
CA LYS A 154 10.73 0.37 28.39
C LYS A 154 10.13 1.76 28.22
N CYS A 155 9.31 1.93 27.19
CA CYS A 155 8.36 3.04 27.12
C CYS A 155 7.33 2.85 28.24
N HIS A 156 7.29 3.77 29.20
CA HIS A 156 6.29 3.73 30.26
C HIS A 156 4.90 3.98 29.67
N GLY A 157 4.06 2.96 29.70
CA GLY A 157 2.64 3.10 29.40
C GLY A 157 1.98 4.09 30.36
N ASN A 158 1.11 4.92 29.78
CA ASN A 158 0.28 5.93 30.45
C ASN A 158 -0.15 5.52 31.85
N LYS A 159 0.21 6.33 32.85
CA LYS A 159 -0.55 6.40 34.09
C LYS A 159 -1.92 7.00 33.75
N ALA A 160 -2.97 6.26 34.04
CA ALA A 160 -4.30 6.80 34.15
C ALA A 160 -4.36 7.74 35.36
N GLU A 161 -4.84 8.96 35.16
CA GLU A 161 -5.53 9.77 36.16
C GLU A 161 -6.96 9.98 35.68
#